data_AF-A0A1Q7VYB7-F1
#
_entry.id   AF-A0A1Q7VYB7-F1
#
_cell.length_a   1.000
_cell.length_b   1.000
_cell.length_c   1.000
_cell.angle_alpha   90.00
_cell.angle_beta   90.00
_cell.angle_gamma   90.00
#
_symmetry.space_group_name_H-M   'P 1'
#
loop_
_entity.id
_entity.type
_entity.pdbx_description
1 polymer ?
#
loop_
_entity_poly.entity_id
_entity_poly.type
_entity_poly.pdbx_seq_one_letter_code
_entity_poly.pdbx_strand_id
1 'polypeptide(L)'
;MMAREADLICNESMSQEQFVPNERLWQARTRKGWSQARLAEEVGTSFEMVSRWERGTTVPSPYYRERLCAVLGQSAEDLGLLRGLQEPPPPLLQV
;
A
#
# COMPACT_ATOMS: atom_id res chain seq x y z
N MET A 1 28.52 -27.90 13.63
CA MET A 1 27.46 -28.27 12.66
C MET A 1 26.31 -27.31 12.89
N MET A 2 26.09 -26.36 11.98
CA MET A 2 25.14 -25.25 12.16
C MET A 2 23.75 -25.60 11.60
N ALA A 3 22.74 -25.60 12.46
CA ALA A 3 21.34 -25.46 12.07
C ALA A 3 20.62 -24.56 13.09
N ARG A 4 21.10 -23.32 13.15
CA ARG A 4 20.38 -22.04 13.36
C ARG A 4 18.92 -22.18 13.81
N GLU A 5 18.76 -21.88 15.09
CA GLU A 5 17.53 -21.54 15.79
C GLU A 5 16.78 -20.44 15.01
N ALA A 6 15.50 -20.68 14.74
CA ALA A 6 14.60 -19.68 14.18
C ALA A 6 14.17 -18.73 15.29
N ASP A 7 15.09 -17.85 15.69
CA ASP A 7 14.78 -16.66 16.46
C ASP A 7 13.89 -15.69 15.66
N LEU A 8 13.16 -14.86 16.41
CA LEU A 8 12.30 -13.75 16.00
C LEU A 8 10.80 -14.05 15.84
N ILE A 9 10.20 -14.35 16.99
CA ILE A 9 8.98 -13.63 17.40
C ILE A 9 9.33 -12.13 17.33
N CYS A 10 8.85 -11.43 16.30
CA CYS A 10 8.93 -9.97 16.25
C CYS A 10 8.02 -9.38 17.34
N ASN A 11 8.58 -9.20 18.53
CA ASN A 11 8.03 -8.32 19.55
C ASN A 11 8.62 -6.93 19.31
N GLU A 12 7.82 -5.97 18.84
CA GLU A 12 8.12 -4.56 19.05
C GLU A 12 6.87 -3.69 18.83
N SER A 13 6.35 -3.20 19.96
CA SER A 13 5.42 -2.08 20.07
C SER A 13 5.91 -0.92 19.21
N MET A 14 5.24 -0.63 18.11
CA MET A 14 5.57 0.50 17.23
C MET A 14 4.37 1.43 17.10
N SER A 15 4.62 2.68 17.44
CA SER A 15 3.79 3.89 17.37
C SER A 15 2.68 3.81 16.32
N GLN A 16 1.45 4.15 16.72
CA GLN A 16 0.34 4.35 15.80
C GLN A 16 0.57 5.63 15.00
N GLU A 17 1.49 5.60 14.04
CA GLU A 17 1.45 6.52 12.91
C GLU A 17 0.13 6.25 12.19
N GLN A 18 -0.78 7.23 12.25
CA GLN A 18 -2.09 7.16 11.60
C GLN A 18 -1.89 7.18 10.08
N PHE A 19 -1.59 6.01 9.49
CA PHE A 19 -1.57 5.86 8.04
C PHE A 19 -2.99 5.98 7.52
N VAL A 20 -3.22 6.96 6.67
CA VAL A 20 -4.49 7.08 5.96
C VAL A 20 -4.56 5.90 4.96
N PRO A 21 -5.62 5.10 4.92
CA PRO A 21 -5.76 4.05 3.90
C PRO A 21 -5.75 4.61 2.46
N ASN A 22 -5.32 3.81 1.50
CA ASN A 22 -5.42 4.10 0.07
C ASN A 22 -6.68 3.48 -0.53
N GLU A 23 -7.80 4.11 -0.22
CA GLU A 23 -9.12 3.71 -0.74
C GLU A 23 -9.18 3.76 -2.27
N ARG A 24 -8.44 4.66 -2.91
CA ARG A 24 -8.40 4.78 -4.38
C ARG A 24 -7.81 3.54 -5.03
N LEU A 25 -6.69 3.05 -4.50
CA LEU A 25 -6.06 1.82 -4.97
C LEU A 25 -6.96 0.59 -4.71
N TRP A 26 -7.55 0.51 -3.52
CA TRP A 26 -8.49 -0.57 -3.17
C TRP A 26 -9.69 -0.60 -4.12
N GLN A 27 -10.32 0.55 -4.38
CA GLN A 27 -11.45 0.68 -5.30
C GLN A 27 -11.07 0.32 -6.74
N ALA A 28 -9.91 0.77 -7.22
CA ALA A 28 -9.43 0.43 -8.55
C ALA A 28 -9.28 -1.09 -8.73
N ARG A 29 -8.73 -1.77 -7.72
CA ARG A 29 -8.58 -3.22 -7.72
C ARG A 29 -9.94 -3.94 -7.67
N THR A 30 -10.84 -3.52 -6.77
CA THR A 30 -12.15 -4.17 -6.60
C THR A 30 -13.07 -3.95 -7.80
N ARG A 31 -13.00 -2.79 -8.48
CA ARG A 31 -13.71 -2.56 -9.75
C ARG A 31 -13.32 -3.55 -10.85
N LYS A 32 -12.08 -4.07 -10.83
CA LYS A 32 -11.63 -5.14 -11.74
C LYS A 32 -12.00 -6.55 -11.26
N GLY A 33 -12.59 -6.69 -10.07
CA GLY A 33 -12.88 -7.99 -9.46
C GLY A 33 -11.62 -8.73 -9.02
N TRP A 34 -10.52 -8.02 -8.72
CA TRP A 34 -9.24 -8.64 -8.38
C TRP A 34 -9.05 -8.78 -6.87
N SER A 35 -8.46 -9.89 -6.45
CA SER A 35 -7.90 -10.02 -5.09
C SER A 35 -6.56 -9.26 -5.00
N GLN A 36 -6.10 -8.96 -3.78
CA GLN A 36 -4.77 -8.36 -3.58
C GLN A 36 -3.65 -9.26 -4.15
N ALA A 37 -3.79 -10.59 -4.04
CA ALA A 37 -2.85 -11.54 -4.62
C ALA A 37 -2.81 -11.44 -6.15
N ARG A 38 -3.98 -11.35 -6.79
CA ARG A 38 -4.06 -11.16 -8.24
C ARG A 38 -3.41 -9.85 -8.68
N LEU A 39 -3.65 -8.74 -7.97
CA LEU A 39 -2.97 -7.49 -8.26
C LEU A 39 -1.44 -7.63 -8.09
N ALA A 40 -0.99 -8.35 -7.07
CA ALA A 40 0.42 -8.58 -6.84
C ALA A 40 1.07 -9.36 -7.99
N GLU A 41 0.39 -10.39 -8.52
CA GLU A 41 0.84 -11.16 -9.69
C GLU A 41 0.98 -10.28 -10.93
N GLU A 42 -0.04 -9.48 -11.27
CA GLU A 42 -0.03 -8.56 -12.42
C GLU A 42 1.11 -7.52 -12.30
N VAL A 43 1.34 -7.02 -11.09
CA VAL A 43 2.39 -6.03 -10.78
C VAL A 43 3.77 -6.68 -10.63
N GLY A 44 3.87 -8.00 -10.46
CA GLY A 44 5.13 -8.70 -10.20
C GLY A 44 5.71 -8.38 -8.82
N THR A 45 4.87 -8.42 -7.78
CA THR A 45 5.24 -8.16 -6.38
C THR A 45 4.56 -9.16 -5.43
N SER A 46 4.65 -8.94 -4.12
CA SER A 46 3.99 -9.78 -3.11
C SER A 46 2.66 -9.21 -2.63
N PHE A 47 1.78 -10.08 -2.15
CA PHE A 47 0.51 -9.70 -1.52
C PHE A 47 0.73 -8.70 -0.37
N GLU A 48 1.76 -8.89 0.46
CA GLU A 48 2.06 -8.03 1.59
C GLU A 48 2.47 -6.62 1.14
N MET A 49 3.12 -6.47 -0.01
CA MET A 49 3.41 -5.16 -0.58
C MET A 49 2.13 -4.43 -1.00
N VAL A 50 1.24 -5.11 -1.72
CA VAL A 50 -0.08 -4.56 -2.08
C VAL A 50 -0.88 -4.16 -0.84
N SER A 51 -0.88 -5.04 0.17
CA SER A 51 -1.56 -4.81 1.45
C SER A 51 -1.02 -3.56 2.18
N ARG A 52 0.30 -3.34 2.15
CA ARG A 52 0.92 -2.14 2.71
C ARG A 52 0.57 -0.86 1.95
N TRP A 53 0.50 -0.92 0.61
CA TRP A 53 0.08 0.22 -0.21
C TRP A 53 -1.38 0.58 0.01
N GLU A 54 -2.26 -0.42 0.12
CA GLU A 54 -3.69 -0.22 0.38
C GLU A 54 -3.96 0.31 1.80
N ARG A 55 -3.18 -0.11 2.80
CA ARG A 55 -3.26 0.48 4.15
C ARG A 55 -2.56 1.84 4.26
N GLY A 56 -1.82 2.26 3.23
CA GLY A 56 -1.05 3.49 3.25
C GLY A 56 0.19 3.45 4.16
N THR A 57 0.60 2.26 4.63
CA THR A 57 1.80 2.11 5.48
C THR A 57 3.10 2.34 4.72
N THR A 58 3.07 2.18 3.39
CA THR A 58 4.22 2.46 2.51
C THR A 58 3.75 3.06 1.19
N VAL A 59 4.60 3.87 0.57
CA VAL A 59 4.39 4.40 -0.77
C VAL A 59 5.12 3.51 -1.79
N PRO A 60 4.47 3.08 -2.90
CA PRO A 60 5.15 2.33 -3.94
C PRO A 60 6.26 3.16 -4.61
N SER A 61 7.36 2.49 -4.94
CA SER A 61 8.46 3.09 -5.71
C SER A 61 7.98 3.54 -7.12
N PRO A 62 8.71 4.43 -7.81
CA PRO A 62 8.36 4.85 -9.17
C PRO A 62 8.07 3.67 -10.11
N TYR A 63 8.91 2.64 -10.09
CA TYR A 63 8.73 1.41 -10.87
C TYR A 63 7.37 0.75 -10.61
N TYR A 64 6.99 0.57 -9.33
CA TYR A 64 5.71 -0.04 -9.00
C TYR A 64 4.52 0.88 -9.31
N ARG A 65 4.69 2.20 -9.21
CA ARG A 65 3.64 3.15 -9.61
C ARG A 65 3.33 3.03 -11.10
N GLU A 66 4.35 3.00 -11.95
CA GLU A 66 4.18 2.82 -13.39
C GLU A 66 3.44 1.50 -13.71
N ARG A 67 3.85 0.40 -13.06
CA ARG A 67 3.18 -0.89 -13.24
C ARG A 67 1.74 -0.89 -12.75
N LEU A 68 1.47 -0.31 -11.58
CA LEU A 68 0.12 -0.15 -11.04
C LEU A 68 -0.76 0.65 -11.99
N CYS A 69 -0.24 1.75 -12.55
CA CYS A 69 -0.95 2.56 -13.53
C CYS A 69 -1.25 1.74 -14.80
N ALA A 70 -0.28 0.99 -15.30
CA ALA A 70 -0.44 0.16 -16.50
C ALA A 70 -1.50 -0.95 -16.31
N VAL A 71 -1.44 -1.70 -15.20
CA VAL A 71 -2.36 -2.84 -14.99
C VAL A 71 -3.77 -2.39 -14.56
N LEU A 72 -3.90 -1.26 -13.85
CA LEU A 72 -5.20 -0.73 -13.42
C LEU A 72 -5.81 0.27 -14.41
N GLY A 73 -5.05 0.75 -15.40
CA GLY A 73 -5.50 1.68 -16.44
C GLY A 73 -5.87 3.07 -15.90
N GLN A 74 -5.21 3.51 -14.83
CA GLN A 74 -5.51 4.76 -14.12
C GLN A 74 -4.21 5.50 -13.80
N SER A 75 -4.28 6.82 -13.60
CA SER A 75 -3.09 7.61 -13.27
C SER A 75 -2.64 7.38 -11.81
N ALA A 76 -1.40 7.75 -11.50
CA ALA A 76 -0.89 7.66 -10.12
C ALA A 76 -1.70 8.54 -9.14
N GLU A 77 -2.29 9.63 -9.63
CA GLU A 77 -3.16 10.52 -8.85
C GLU A 77 -4.52 9.85 -8.58
N ASP A 78 -5.14 9.28 -9.62
CA ASP A 78 -6.40 8.53 -9.51
C ASP A 78 -6.29 7.32 -8.59
N LEU A 79 -5.09 6.73 -8.52
CA LEU A 79 -4.76 5.59 -7.64
C LEU A 79 -4.27 6.01 -6.24
N GLY A 80 -4.17 7.32 -5.95
CA GLY A 80 -3.72 7.81 -4.63
C GLY A 80 -2.26 7.48 -4.29
N LEU A 81 -1.39 7.32 -5.29
CA LEU A 81 0.02 6.89 -5.16
C LEU A 81 1.01 8.04 -4.98
N LEU A 82 0.53 9.29 -4.99
CA LEU A 82 1.34 10.52 -4.90
C LEU A 82 1.49 11.05 -3.46
N ARG A 83 1.27 10.19 -2.46
CA ARG A 83 1.12 10.54 -1.03
C ARG A 83 2.41 11.00 -0.31
N GLY A 84 3.29 11.71 -1.01
CA GLY A 84 4.23 12.66 -0.41
C GLY A 84 3.70 14.09 -0.35
N LEU A 85 2.48 14.33 -0.87
CA LEU A 85 1.84 15.66 -0.97
C LEU A 85 0.46 15.74 -0.30
N GLN A 86 0.01 14.65 0.35
CA GLN A 86 -1.28 14.64 1.02
C GLN A 86 -1.08 15.18 2.43
N GLU A 87 -1.38 16.47 2.61
CA GLU A 87 -1.44 17.07 3.94
C GLU A 87 -2.34 16.21 4.84
N PRO A 88 -2.00 16.09 6.14
CA PRO A 88 -2.94 15.50 7.09
C PRO A 88 -4.30 16.17 6.88
N PRO A 89 -5.42 15.43 6.98
CA PRO A 89 -6.75 16.03 6.83
C PRO A 89 -6.78 17.30 7.69
N PRO A 90 -7.14 18.47 7.11
CA PRO A 90 -7.08 19.73 7.82
C PRO A 90 -7.78 19.54 9.18
N PRO A 91 -7.15 19.96 10.29
CA PRO A 91 -7.73 19.76 11.60
C PRO A 91 -9.15 20.33 11.55
N LEU A 92 -10.14 19.48 11.82
CA LEU A 92 -11.52 19.92 11.94
C LEU A 92 -11.50 20.99 13.03
N LEU A 93 -11.68 22.25 12.64
CA LEU A 93 -11.89 23.35 13.58
C LEU A 93 -13.13 22.97 14.38
N GLN A 94 -12.91 22.45 15.59
CA GLN A 94 -13.98 22.21 16.54
C GLN A 94 -14.47 23.60 16.96
N VAL A 95 -15.65 23.97 16.45
CA VAL A 95 -16.36 25.19 16.79
C VAL A 95 -17.15 24.99 18.08
#